data_AF-A0A3P6RZD2-F1
#
_entry.id   AF-A0A3P6RZD2-F1
#
_cell.length_a   1.000
_cell.length_b   1.000
_cell.length_c   1.000
_cell.angle_alpha   90.00
_cell.angle_beta   90.00
_cell.angle_gamma   90.00
#
_symmetry.space_group_name_H-M   'P 1'
#
loop_
_entity.id
_entity.type
_entity.pdbx_description
1 polymer ?
#
loop_
_entity_poly.entity_id
_entity_poly.type
_entity_poly.pdbx_seq_one_letter_code
_entity_poly.pdbx_strand_id
1 'polypeptide(L)'
;MYDQWSFKLLNTIGLLVHLFLIDIPKDLKRWLTLKQKDVTGKVIVMTGGASGLGRKMAQIFAIEKQAKLIIMDINFVSSTIFLRRLILQEGAEETVSSIVNEGGQAEAYRCDIRKEDELEKIASEIHGKYGQRKILLFGKIKRILSYKRRPCARMPAFSS
;
A
#
# COMPACT_ATOMS: atom_id res chain seq x y z
N MET A 1 -16.99 -38.20 -40.77
CA MET A 1 -15.67 -37.60 -40.57
C MET A 1 -15.89 -36.19 -40.08
N TYR A 2 -15.70 -35.92 -38.78
CA TYR A 2 -15.71 -34.55 -38.26
C TYR A 2 -14.31 -33.98 -38.46
N ASP A 3 -14.20 -32.87 -39.18
CA ASP A 3 -12.91 -32.25 -39.46
C ASP A 3 -12.25 -31.78 -38.16
N GLN A 4 -10.93 -31.94 -38.09
CA GLN A 4 -10.10 -31.52 -36.95
C GLN A 4 -10.27 -30.01 -36.63
N TRP A 5 -10.73 -29.25 -37.60
CA TRP A 5 -11.09 -27.84 -37.50
C TRP A 5 -12.39 -27.60 -36.71
N SER A 6 -13.39 -28.46 -36.87
CA SER A 6 -14.69 -28.36 -36.19
C SER A 6 -14.55 -28.51 -34.67
N PHE A 7 -13.66 -29.41 -34.22
CA PHE A 7 -13.34 -29.59 -32.80
C PHE A 7 -12.67 -28.36 -32.19
N LYS A 8 -11.73 -27.74 -32.91
CA LYS A 8 -11.07 -26.49 -32.47
C LYS A 8 -12.06 -25.33 -32.38
N LEU A 9 -13.02 -25.26 -33.32
CA LEU A 9 -14.06 -24.25 -33.31
C LEU A 9 -15.01 -24.44 -32.12
N LEU A 10 -15.49 -25.67 -31.90
CA LEU A 10 -16.38 -26.01 -30.79
C LEU A 10 -15.76 -25.71 -29.42
N ASN A 11 -14.46 -26.00 -29.24
CA ASN A 11 -13.77 -25.71 -27.98
C ASN A 11 -13.61 -24.20 -27.76
N THR A 12 -13.29 -23.45 -28.82
CA THR A 12 -13.18 -21.99 -28.75
C THR A 12 -14.53 -21.34 -28.43
N ILE A 13 -15.61 -21.84 -29.04
CA ILE A 13 -16.98 -21.39 -28.77
C ILE A 13 -17.38 -21.72 -27.33
N GLY A 14 -17.09 -22.93 -26.84
CA GLY A 14 -17.35 -23.31 -25.45
C GLY A 14 -16.65 -22.41 -24.44
N LEU A 15 -15.40 -22.04 -24.70
CA LEU A 15 -14.63 -21.14 -23.84
C LEU A 15 -15.20 -19.71 -23.89
N LEU A 16 -15.58 -19.22 -25.07
CA LEU A 16 -16.25 -17.93 -25.23
C LEU A 16 -17.59 -17.88 -24.49
N VAL A 17 -18.41 -18.92 -24.60
CA VAL A 17 -19.69 -19.03 -23.90
C VAL A 17 -19.47 -19.06 -22.39
N HIS A 18 -18.47 -19.78 -21.89
CA HIS A 18 -18.14 -19.80 -20.47
C HIS A 18 -17.68 -18.42 -19.97
N LEU A 19 -16.79 -17.75 -20.69
CA LEU A 19 -16.34 -16.38 -20.38
C LEU A 19 -17.53 -15.42 -20.34
N PHE A 20 -18.44 -15.52 -21.31
CA PHE A 20 -19.58 -14.62 -21.41
C PHE A 20 -20.65 -14.88 -20.35
N LEU A 21 -20.95 -16.15 -20.04
CA LEU A 21 -22.03 -16.52 -19.12
C LEU A 21 -21.60 -16.57 -17.65
N ILE A 22 -20.32 -16.79 -17.35
CA ILE A 22 -19.85 -16.94 -15.97
C ILE A 22 -18.95 -15.78 -15.57
N ASP A 23 -17.96 -15.45 -16.38
CA ASP A 23 -16.96 -14.45 -16.00
C ASP A 23 -17.53 -13.03 -16.05
N ILE A 24 -18.32 -12.67 -17.07
CA ILE A 24 -18.98 -11.36 -17.15
C ILE A 24 -19.92 -11.08 -15.95
N PRO A 25 -20.90 -11.93 -15.61
CA PRO A 25 -21.79 -11.64 -14.48
C PRO A 25 -21.05 -11.70 -13.13
N LYS A 26 -20.02 -12.52 -13.00
CA LYS A 26 -19.20 -12.58 -11.77
C LYS A 26 -18.35 -11.33 -11.61
N ASP A 27 -17.74 -10.83 -12.68
CA ASP A 27 -17.00 -9.57 -12.66
C ASP A 27 -17.94 -8.36 -12.54
N LEU A 28 -19.13 -8.41 -13.13
CA LEU A 28 -20.15 -7.36 -12.98
C LEU A 28 -20.66 -7.29 -11.53
N LYS A 29 -20.99 -8.44 -10.94
CA LYS A 29 -21.39 -8.52 -9.52
C LYS A 29 -20.25 -8.08 -8.61
N ARG A 30 -19.02 -8.48 -8.91
CA ARG A 30 -17.84 -8.01 -8.18
C ARG A 30 -17.71 -6.50 -8.27
N TRP A 31 -17.78 -5.92 -9.47
CA TRP A 31 -17.68 -4.49 -9.70
C TRP A 31 -18.76 -3.71 -8.94
N LEU A 32 -20.01 -4.18 -8.97
CA LEU A 32 -21.13 -3.58 -8.23
C LEU A 32 -20.99 -3.70 -6.70
N THR A 33 -20.27 -4.70 -6.20
CA THR A 33 -20.12 -4.94 -4.75
C THR A 33 -18.81 -4.34 -4.20
N LEU A 34 -17.98 -3.68 -5.02
CA LEU A 34 -16.76 -3.01 -4.56
C LEU A 34 -17.10 -1.75 -3.77
N LYS A 35 -17.38 -1.92 -2.47
CA LYS A 35 -17.54 -0.81 -1.54
C LYS A 35 -16.16 -0.24 -1.21
N GLN A 36 -15.98 1.08 -1.39
CA GLN A 36 -14.75 1.76 -0.95
C GLN A 36 -14.55 1.57 0.55
N LYS A 37 -13.35 1.16 0.95
CA LYS A 37 -13.00 1.03 2.36
C LYS A 37 -12.83 2.42 2.95
N ASP A 38 -13.65 2.73 3.95
CA ASP A 38 -13.50 3.97 4.71
C ASP A 38 -12.22 3.93 5.55
N VAL A 39 -11.41 4.98 5.44
CA VAL A 39 -10.11 5.15 6.11
C VAL A 39 -10.04 6.41 6.96
N THR A 40 -11.15 7.12 7.15
CA THR A 40 -11.21 8.31 7.99
C THR A 40 -10.78 8.01 9.43
N GLY A 41 -9.85 8.83 9.96
CA GLY A 41 -9.28 8.66 11.30
C GLY A 41 -8.42 7.40 11.49
N LYS A 42 -8.11 6.67 10.41
CA LYS A 42 -7.17 5.54 10.44
C LYS A 42 -5.76 6.03 10.16
N VAL A 43 -4.79 5.23 10.61
CA VAL A 43 -3.37 5.48 10.37
C VAL A 43 -2.96 4.69 9.14
N ILE A 44 -2.44 5.39 8.14
CA ILE A 44 -1.99 4.78 6.89
C ILE A 44 -0.48 4.90 6.85
N VAL A 45 0.19 3.76 6.78
CA VAL A 45 1.63 3.65 6.68
C VAL A 45 1.98 3.30 5.24
N MET A 46 2.75 4.16 4.58
CA MET A 46 3.10 4.01 3.17
C MET A 46 4.61 4.00 2.98
N THR A 47 5.11 3.07 2.17
CA THR A 47 6.48 3.12 1.66
C THR A 47 6.55 3.76 0.29
N GLY A 48 7.62 4.50 0.01
CA GLY A 48 7.78 5.11 -1.31
C GLY A 48 6.85 6.30 -1.52
N GLY A 49 6.44 6.95 -0.42
CA GLY A 49 5.56 8.13 -0.47
C GLY A 49 6.32 9.43 -0.73
N ALA A 50 7.65 9.39 -0.88
CA ALA A 50 8.46 10.59 -1.12
C ALA A 50 8.27 11.20 -2.52
N SER A 51 7.84 10.41 -3.52
CA SER A 51 7.78 10.91 -4.91
C SER A 51 6.68 10.24 -5.76
N GLY A 52 6.41 10.87 -6.92
CA GLY A 52 5.59 10.32 -7.99
C GLY A 52 4.17 9.92 -7.56
N LEU A 53 3.78 8.68 -7.85
CA LEU A 53 2.46 8.15 -7.52
C LEU A 53 2.23 8.04 -6.00
N GLY A 54 3.28 7.70 -5.24
CA GLY A 54 3.20 7.60 -3.78
C GLY A 54 2.85 8.92 -3.12
N ARG A 55 3.45 10.02 -3.60
CA ARG A 55 3.14 11.40 -3.16
C ARG A 55 1.69 11.79 -3.44
N LYS A 56 1.19 11.55 -4.65
CA LYS A 56 -0.22 11.87 -4.97
C LYS A 56 -1.20 11.05 -4.13
N MET A 57 -0.91 9.76 -3.93
CA MET A 57 -1.73 8.91 -3.06
C MET A 57 -1.70 9.39 -1.60
N ALA A 58 -0.53 9.86 -1.13
CA ALA A 58 -0.35 10.43 0.20
C ALA A 58 -1.27 11.65 0.42
N GLN A 59 -1.29 12.55 -0.54
CA GLN A 59 -2.17 13.73 -0.55
C GLN A 59 -3.64 13.33 -0.52
N ILE A 60 -4.08 12.43 -1.41
CA ILE A 60 -5.48 11.96 -1.45
C ILE A 60 -5.90 11.35 -0.11
N PHE A 61 -5.06 10.49 0.48
CA PHE A 61 -5.42 9.85 1.75
C PHE A 61 -5.44 10.82 2.94
N ALA A 62 -4.47 11.73 3.00
CA ALA A 62 -4.37 12.65 4.12
C ALA A 62 -5.40 13.79 4.04
N ILE A 63 -5.65 14.32 2.84
CA ILE A 63 -6.51 15.49 2.61
C ILE A 63 -7.94 15.04 2.37
N GLU A 64 -8.20 14.25 1.32
CA GLU A 64 -9.57 13.88 0.93
C GLU A 64 -10.20 12.87 1.89
N LYS A 65 -9.40 11.93 2.41
CA LYS A 65 -9.90 10.88 3.30
C LYS A 65 -9.67 11.17 4.78
N GLN A 66 -9.00 12.27 5.13
CA GLN A 66 -8.71 12.68 6.51
C GLN A 66 -8.07 11.55 7.35
N ALA A 67 -7.19 10.78 6.70
CA ALA A 67 -6.42 9.75 7.38
C ALA A 67 -5.12 10.36 7.91
N LYS A 68 -4.59 9.79 9.00
CA LYS A 68 -3.26 10.14 9.47
C LYS A 68 -2.24 9.34 8.68
N LEU A 69 -1.36 10.02 7.98
CA LEU A 69 -0.38 9.39 7.11
C LEU A 69 0.98 9.26 7.77
N ILE A 70 1.64 8.13 7.57
CA ILE A 70 3.01 7.86 7.98
C ILE A 70 3.77 7.45 6.73
N ILE A 71 4.69 8.31 6.27
CA ILE A 71 5.51 8.07 5.09
C ILE A 71 6.85 7.50 5.55
N MET A 72 7.13 6.26 5.15
CA MET A 72 8.41 5.61 5.35
C MET A 72 9.20 5.59 4.04
N ASP A 73 10.37 6.20 4.05
CA ASP A 73 11.25 6.18 2.87
C ASP A 73 12.73 6.17 3.27
N ILE A 74 13.55 5.61 2.38
CA ILE A 74 15.01 5.76 2.43
C ILE A 74 15.43 7.17 1.98
N ASN A 75 14.66 7.77 1.06
CA ASN A 75 14.87 9.11 0.53
C ASN A 75 14.30 10.15 1.48
N PHE A 76 14.99 10.29 2.61
CA PHE A 76 14.76 11.32 3.61
C PHE A 76 15.62 12.53 3.22
N VAL A 77 15.10 13.42 2.37
CA VAL A 77 15.90 14.55 1.89
C VAL A 77 15.86 15.67 2.93
N SER A 78 16.82 15.64 3.85
CA SER A 78 17.25 16.83 4.58
C SER A 78 18.53 17.34 3.91
N SER A 79 18.37 18.31 3.03
CA SER A 79 19.34 19.37 2.67
C SER A 79 20.85 19.09 2.78
N THR A 80 21.42 17.97 2.29
CA THR A 80 22.90 17.89 2.12
C THR A 80 23.30 16.77 1.16
N ILE A 81 23.45 17.08 -0.12
CA ILE A 81 24.52 16.56 -1.00
C ILE A 81 24.52 17.43 -2.26
N PHE A 82 25.47 18.34 -2.28
CA PHE A 82 25.62 19.44 -3.23
C PHE A 82 25.90 18.97 -4.68
N LEU A 83 26.11 17.68 -4.92
CA LEU A 83 26.55 17.13 -6.21
C LEU A 83 25.52 16.24 -6.95
N ARG A 84 24.30 16.06 -6.42
CA ARG A 84 23.21 15.33 -7.11
C ARG A 84 22.06 16.27 -7.50
N ARG A 85 22.42 17.50 -7.88
CA ARG A 85 21.57 18.71 -7.92
C ARG A 85 20.95 19.01 -9.29
N LEU A 86 20.61 17.98 -10.08
CA LEU A 86 20.00 18.17 -11.41
C LEU A 86 18.75 17.31 -11.67
N ILE A 87 18.33 16.48 -10.71
CA ILE A 87 17.06 15.76 -10.81
C ILE A 87 16.24 16.15 -9.58
N LEU A 88 15.08 16.75 -9.83
CA LEU A 88 13.97 16.99 -8.92
C LEU A 88 13.76 15.79 -7.98
N GLN A 89 14.38 15.80 -6.80
CA GLN A 89 14.14 14.76 -5.79
C GLN A 89 13.30 15.37 -4.68
N GLU A 90 12.00 15.25 -4.87
CA GLU A 90 10.98 15.46 -3.86
C GLU A 90 11.19 14.42 -2.75
N GLY A 91 11.34 14.89 -1.51
CA GLY A 91 11.62 14.05 -0.34
C GLY A 91 10.36 13.68 0.45
N ALA A 92 10.50 12.74 1.38
CA ALA A 92 9.42 12.41 2.32
C ALA A 92 8.98 13.64 3.15
N GLU A 93 9.92 14.49 3.57
CA GLU A 93 9.61 15.73 4.31
C GLU A 93 8.82 16.73 3.47
N GLU A 94 9.20 16.96 2.21
CA GLU A 94 8.48 17.89 1.32
C GLU A 94 7.02 17.44 1.10
N THR A 95 6.82 16.13 0.93
CA THR A 95 5.47 15.57 0.81
C THR A 95 4.66 15.79 2.08
N VAL A 96 5.25 15.59 3.25
CA VAL A 96 4.59 15.89 4.54
C VAL A 96 4.27 17.37 4.66
N SER A 97 5.19 18.26 4.32
CA SER A 97 4.95 19.71 4.35
C SER A 97 3.81 20.12 3.42
N SER A 98 3.74 19.59 2.19
CA SER A 98 2.61 19.81 1.28
C SER A 98 1.29 19.38 1.93
N ILE A 99 1.24 18.19 2.50
CA ILE A 99 0.04 17.64 3.13
C ILE A 99 -0.41 18.48 4.33
N VAL A 100 0.53 18.87 5.19
CA VAL A 100 0.22 19.66 6.39
C VAL A 100 -0.24 21.06 6.01
N ASN A 101 0.36 21.69 5.00
CA ASN A 101 -0.07 22.99 4.48
C ASN A 101 -1.48 22.95 3.89
N GLU A 102 -1.87 21.82 3.31
CA GLU A 102 -3.21 21.58 2.77
C GLU A 102 -4.23 21.13 3.85
N GLY A 103 -3.83 21.13 5.13
CA GLY A 103 -4.70 20.81 6.28
C GLY A 103 -4.81 19.31 6.62
N GLY A 104 -4.01 18.46 5.99
CA GLY A 104 -3.91 17.03 6.29
C GLY A 104 -2.98 16.71 7.46
N GLN A 105 -2.97 15.45 7.90
CA GLN A 105 -2.06 14.96 8.94
C GLN A 105 -1.07 13.96 8.36
N ALA A 106 0.22 14.29 8.38
CA ALA A 106 1.27 13.37 7.94
C ALA A 106 2.55 13.46 8.80
N GLU A 107 3.26 12.35 8.92
CA GLU A 107 4.56 12.23 9.58
C GLU A 107 5.53 11.46 8.67
N ALA A 108 6.78 11.91 8.56
CA ALA A 108 7.82 11.23 7.78
C ALA A 108 8.77 10.48 8.72
N TYR A 109 9.08 9.23 8.40
CA TYR A 109 10.07 8.41 9.09
C TYR A 109 11.12 7.93 8.08
N ARG A 110 12.39 8.12 8.43
CA ARG A 110 13.49 7.52 7.70
C ARG A 110 13.55 6.05 8.07
N CYS A 111 13.31 5.16 7.10
CA CYS A 111 13.39 3.72 7.31
C CYS A 111 13.93 3.03 6.07
N ASP A 112 14.99 2.23 6.23
CA ASP A 112 15.40 1.31 5.16
C ASP A 112 14.61 0.00 5.26
N ILE A 113 13.72 -0.20 4.28
CA ILE A 113 12.87 -1.39 4.19
C ILE A 113 13.70 -2.67 3.94
N ARG A 114 15.00 -2.55 3.61
CA ARG A 114 15.93 -3.68 3.48
C ARG A 114 16.43 -4.20 4.83
N LYS A 115 16.38 -3.38 5.88
CA LYS A 115 16.82 -3.73 7.22
C LYS A 115 15.59 -4.08 8.07
N GLU A 116 15.39 -5.37 8.32
CA GLU A 116 14.23 -5.85 9.08
C GLU A 116 14.22 -5.28 10.52
N ASP A 117 15.39 -5.15 11.15
CA ASP A 117 15.50 -4.64 12.53
C ASP A 117 15.01 -3.19 12.69
N GLU A 118 15.34 -2.31 11.73
CA GLU A 118 14.88 -0.91 11.74
C GLU A 118 13.36 -0.84 11.53
N LEU A 119 12.84 -1.67 10.62
CA LEU A 119 11.42 -1.76 10.34
C LEU A 119 10.62 -2.25 11.55
N GLU A 120 11.14 -3.22 12.31
CA GLU A 120 10.47 -3.73 13.52
C GLU A 120 10.41 -2.72 14.65
N LYS A 121 11.47 -1.93 14.84
CA LYS A 121 11.50 -0.84 15.83
C LYS A 121 10.44 0.21 15.50
N ILE A 122 10.43 0.71 14.27
CA ILE A 122 9.47 1.73 13.82
C ILE A 122 8.04 1.17 13.83
N ALA A 123 7.84 -0.08 13.41
CA ALA A 123 6.54 -0.72 13.51
C ALA A 123 6.06 -0.82 14.96
N SER A 124 6.93 -1.15 15.91
CA SER A 124 6.58 -1.22 17.34
C SER A 124 6.24 0.15 17.91
N GLU A 125 6.98 1.18 17.52
CA GLU A 125 6.72 2.58 17.88
C GLU A 125 5.34 3.04 17.38
N ILE A 126 5.04 2.82 16.09
CA ILE A 126 3.74 3.14 15.48
C ILE A 126 2.62 2.35 16.16
N HIS A 127 2.84 1.07 16.48
CA HIS A 127 1.86 0.26 17.20
C HIS A 127 1.59 0.78 18.61
N GLY A 128 2.63 1.21 19.34
CA GLY A 128 2.47 1.83 20.66
C GLY A 128 1.71 3.15 20.58
N LYS A 129 2.01 3.99 19.57
CA LYS A 129 1.43 5.33 19.41
C LYS A 129 -0.03 5.32 18.92
N TYR A 130 -0.42 4.36 18.07
CA TYR A 130 -1.75 4.39 17.41
C TYR A 130 -2.60 3.12 17.57
N GLY A 131 -2.03 2.03 18.09
CA GLY A 131 -2.73 0.75 18.28
C GLY A 131 -2.97 -0.07 17.00
N GLN A 132 -3.07 -1.39 17.15
CA GLN A 132 -3.12 -2.34 16.03
C GLN A 132 -4.33 -2.21 15.09
N ARG A 133 -5.49 -1.81 15.61
CA ARG A 133 -6.77 -1.87 14.86
C ARG A 133 -6.94 -0.77 13.81
N LYS A 134 -6.07 0.24 13.80
CA LYS A 134 -6.21 1.43 12.95
C LYS A 134 -5.20 1.53 11.81
N ILE A 135 -4.30 0.55 11.65
CA ILE A 135 -3.15 0.67 10.73
C ILE A 135 -3.41 -0.03 9.38
N LEU A 136 -3.29 0.75 8.29
CA LEU A 136 -3.34 0.27 6.90
C LEU A 136 -1.96 0.43 6.25
N LEU A 137 -1.45 -0.63 5.64
CA LEU A 137 -0.10 -0.69 5.06
C LEU A 137 -0.15 -0.66 3.53
N PHE A 138 0.63 0.21 2.89
CA PHE A 138 0.81 0.28 1.43
C PHE A 138 2.26 0.08 1.00
N GLY A 139 2.45 -0.54 -0.17
CA GLY A 139 3.76 -0.80 -0.77
C GLY A 139 4.42 -2.11 -0.31
N LYS A 140 5.76 -2.17 -0.28
CA LYS A 140 6.52 -3.40 0.03
C LYS A 140 6.36 -3.86 1.48
N ILE A 141 6.01 -2.96 2.39
CA ILE A 141 5.73 -3.28 3.81
C ILE A 141 4.57 -4.25 3.96
N LYS A 142 3.59 -4.23 3.05
CA LYS A 142 2.45 -5.15 3.11
C LYS A 142 2.90 -6.61 3.07
N ARG A 143 3.99 -6.93 2.38
CA ARG A 143 4.55 -8.29 2.31
C ARG A 143 5.24 -8.68 3.62
N ILE A 144 6.00 -7.77 4.22
CA ILE A 144 6.81 -8.03 5.42
C ILE A 144 5.92 -8.12 6.68
N LEU A 145 5.04 -7.16 6.90
CA LEU A 145 4.15 -7.19 8.07
C LEU A 145 2.97 -8.16 7.89
N SER A 146 2.55 -8.46 6.66
CA SER A 146 1.57 -9.55 6.45
C SER A 146 2.16 -10.94 6.63
N TYR A 147 3.48 -11.11 6.51
CA TYR A 147 4.16 -12.37 6.85
C TYR A 147 3.96 -12.71 8.33
N LYS A 148 4.14 -11.72 9.22
CA LYS A 148 3.84 -11.84 10.66
C LYS A 148 2.35 -11.88 11.01
N ARG A 149 1.44 -11.51 10.09
CA ARG A 149 -0.03 -11.67 10.28
C ARG A 149 -0.54 -13.07 9.95
N ARG A 150 0.29 -14.02 9.46
CA ARG A 150 -0.13 -15.41 9.41
C ARG A 150 -0.07 -15.99 10.83
N PRO A 151 -1.18 -16.49 11.40
CA PRO A 151 -1.14 -17.19 12.67
C PRO A 151 -0.55 -18.59 12.42
N CYS A 152 0.78 -18.68 12.32
CA CYS A 152 1.47 -19.96 12.31
C CYS A 152 2.92 -19.79 12.75
N ALA A 153 3.09 -19.29 13.97
CA ALA A 153 4.13 -19.73 14.89
C ALA A 153 3.84 -19.07 16.24
N ARG A 154 3.54 -19.91 17.21
CA ARG A 154 3.44 -19.61 18.64
C ARG A 154 4.71 -18.85 19.06
N MET A 155 4.65 -17.53 19.25
CA MET A 155 5.70 -16.80 19.97
C MET A 155 5.47 -17.03 21.46
N PRO A 156 6.49 -17.46 22.23
CA PRO A 156 6.35 -17.60 23.67
C PRO A 156 6.13 -16.24 24.30
N ALA A 157 5.20 -16.18 25.25
CA ALA A 157 5.02 -15.03 26.12
C ALA A 157 6.33 -14.81 26.89
N PHE A 158 6.98 -13.68 26.67
CA PHE A 158 8.02 -13.22 27.59
C PHE A 158 7.30 -12.53 28.75
N SER A 159 7.13 -13.29 29.83
CA SER A 159 6.86 -12.76 31.17
C SER A 159 8.16 -12.21 31.76
N SER A 160 8.03 -11.03 32.39
CA SER A 160 8.86 -10.45 33.47
C SER A 160 10.38 -10.42 33.28
#